data_AF-A0A2J2HCH2-F1
#
_entry.id   AF-A0A2J2HCH2-F1
#
_cell.length_a   1.000
_cell.length_b   1.000
_cell.length_c   1.000
_cell.angle_alpha   90.00
_cell.angle_beta   90.00
_cell.angle_gamma   90.00
#
_symmetry.space_group_name_H-M   'P 1'
#
loop_
_entity.id
_entity.type
_entity.pdbx_description
1 polymer ?
#
loop_
_entity_poly.entity_id
_entity_poly.type
_entity_poly.pdbx_seq_one_letter_code
_entity_poly.pdbx_strand_id
1 'polypeptide(L)'
;MSSGDGVDAGAVRRPPEPADPVERLLKEYPELGALGVDWLRTWAPRAEKQIVGIAKVLRRFPWMAELIGQGPVGLVNPYSVEAYVARDGSEACISLFGWAYCSADGGVNVRRLELEFSRLEPHEGGVREVYRPKRRSIFARAKEYIRIL
;
A
#
# COMPACT_ATOMS: atom_id res chain seq x y z
N MET A 1 50.48 -11.18 -49.28
CA MET A 1 50.55 -12.45 -48.53
C MET A 1 50.87 -12.10 -47.08
N SER A 2 50.21 -12.80 -46.16
CA SER A 2 50.22 -12.69 -44.69
C SER A 2 49.31 -11.61 -44.11
N SER A 3 48.08 -11.95 -43.69
CA SER A 3 47.67 -12.78 -42.53
C SER A 3 47.80 -11.97 -41.24
N GLY A 4 46.69 -11.51 -40.66
CA GLY A 4 45.97 -12.20 -39.58
C GLY A 4 46.29 -11.42 -38.28
N ASP A 5 45.48 -11.27 -37.25
CA ASP A 5 44.21 -11.83 -36.82
C ASP A 5 43.78 -10.99 -35.60
N GLY A 6 42.46 -10.88 -35.37
CA GLY A 6 41.88 -10.75 -34.02
C GLY A 6 42.03 -9.39 -33.34
N VAL A 7 41.06 -8.90 -32.57
CA VAL A 7 39.95 -9.57 -31.90
C VAL A 7 38.83 -8.55 -31.76
N ASP A 8 37.64 -8.96 -32.19
CA ASP A 8 36.40 -8.34 -31.77
C ASP A 8 36.33 -8.53 -30.25
N ALA A 9 36.70 -7.49 -29.51
CA ALA A 9 36.56 -7.45 -28.07
C ALA A 9 35.06 -7.41 -27.79
N GLY A 10 34.46 -8.60 -27.79
CA GLY A 10 33.08 -8.83 -27.44
C GLY A 10 32.80 -8.02 -26.19
N ALA A 11 31.98 -6.98 -26.37
CA ALA A 11 31.55 -6.13 -25.29
C ALA A 11 30.91 -7.07 -24.26
N VAL A 12 31.67 -7.39 -23.22
CA VAL A 12 31.16 -8.08 -22.04
C VAL A 12 30.12 -7.13 -21.51
N ARG A 13 28.86 -7.34 -21.89
CA ARG A 13 27.72 -6.69 -21.26
C ARG A 13 27.86 -7.08 -19.80
N ARG A 14 28.35 -6.13 -19.00
CA ARG A 14 28.36 -6.25 -17.55
C ARG A 14 26.96 -6.73 -17.17
N PRO A 15 26.80 -7.84 -16.42
CA PRO A 15 25.50 -8.23 -15.93
C PRO A 15 24.87 -6.97 -15.33
N PRO A 16 23.63 -6.61 -15.68
CA PRO A 16 23.00 -5.43 -15.10
C PRO A 16 23.17 -5.55 -13.59
N GLU A 17 23.73 -4.50 -12.98
CA GLU A 17 23.86 -4.47 -11.52
C GLU A 17 22.49 -4.85 -10.94
N PRO A 18 22.44 -5.72 -9.91
CA PRO A 18 21.18 -6.07 -9.32
C PRO A 18 20.52 -4.78 -8.87
N ALA A 19 19.46 -4.37 -9.60
CA ALA A 19 18.80 -3.10 -9.37
C ALA A 19 18.44 -3.01 -7.88
N ASP A 20 18.67 -1.83 -7.29
CA ASP A 20 18.38 -1.57 -5.87
C ASP A 20 17.00 -2.17 -5.57
N PRO A 21 16.85 -3.05 -4.56
CA PRO A 21 15.56 -3.63 -4.21
C PRO A 21 14.44 -2.58 -4.15
N VAL A 22 14.74 -1.36 -3.71
CA VAL A 22 13.78 -0.26 -3.68
C VAL A 22 13.46 0.28 -5.07
N GLU A 23 14.44 0.40 -5.98
CA GLU A 23 14.18 0.78 -7.37
C GLU A 23 13.31 -0.25 -8.10
N ARG A 24 13.56 -1.55 -7.89
CA ARG A 24 12.72 -2.62 -8.44
C ARG A 24 11.30 -2.52 -7.90
N LEU A 25 11.16 -2.32 -6.59
CA LEU A 25 9.88 -2.20 -5.93
C LEU A 25 9.09 -1.00 -6.46
N LEU A 26 9.72 0.16 -6.62
CA LEU A 26 9.10 1.37 -7.18
C LEU A 26 8.77 1.23 -8.68
N LYS A 27 9.54 0.44 -9.43
CA LYS A 27 9.23 0.14 -10.83
C LYS A 27 7.96 -0.71 -10.96
N GLU A 28 7.77 -1.66 -10.05
CA GLU A 28 6.57 -2.53 -10.04
C GLU A 28 5.36 -1.83 -9.40
N TYR A 29 5.60 -1.01 -8.38
CA TYR A 29 4.61 -0.32 -7.56
C TYR A 29 4.93 1.19 -7.45
N PRO A 30 4.72 1.97 -8.52
CA PRO A 30 5.00 3.41 -8.51
C PRO A 30 4.22 4.18 -7.43
N GLU A 31 3.06 3.67 -7.02
CA GLU A 31 2.24 4.23 -5.93
C GLU A 31 2.97 4.29 -4.58
N LEU A 32 3.98 3.43 -4.35
CA LEU A 32 4.81 3.48 -3.15
C LEU A 32 5.71 4.72 -3.10
N GLY A 33 5.82 5.46 -4.20
CA GLY A 33 6.51 6.76 -4.22
C GLY A 33 5.96 7.74 -3.19
N ALA A 34 4.67 7.65 -2.84
CA ALA A 34 4.04 8.45 -1.78
C ALA A 34 4.62 8.17 -0.37
N LEU A 35 5.23 7.00 -0.16
CA LEU A 35 5.90 6.65 1.09
C LEU A 35 7.37 7.11 1.11
N GLY A 36 7.93 7.53 -0.02
CA GLY A 36 9.30 8.00 -0.11
C GLY A 36 10.36 6.89 -0.07
N VAL A 37 11.49 7.15 -0.74
CA VAL A 37 12.57 6.17 -0.93
C VAL A 37 13.22 5.77 0.40
N ASP A 38 13.46 6.72 1.30
CA ASP A 38 14.15 6.44 2.57
C ASP A 38 13.30 5.57 3.51
N TRP A 39 11.98 5.76 3.48
CA TRP A 39 11.04 4.90 4.19
C TRP A 39 11.09 3.47 3.63
N LEU A 40 11.08 3.32 2.30
CA LEU A 40 11.17 2.01 1.66
C LEU A 40 12.50 1.32 1.96
N ARG A 41 13.63 2.03 1.94
CA ARG A 41 14.93 1.49 2.37
C ARG A 41 14.91 0.99 3.82
N THR A 42 14.20 1.73 4.68
CA THR A 42 14.07 1.42 6.10
C THR A 42 13.18 0.19 6.38
N TRP A 43 12.14 -0.03 5.56
CA TRP A 43 11.11 -1.02 5.84
C TRP A 43 11.08 -2.23 4.90
N ALA A 44 11.50 -2.08 3.64
CA ALA A 44 11.49 -3.17 2.65
C ALA A 44 12.18 -4.45 3.15
N PRO A 45 13.35 -4.41 3.81
CA PRO A 45 14.00 -5.64 4.30
C PRO A 45 13.20 -6.45 5.32
N ARG A 46 12.22 -5.84 6.00
CA ARG A 46 11.49 -6.42 7.14
C ARG A 46 9.97 -6.43 6.99
N ALA A 47 9.43 -5.71 6.01
CA ALA A 47 8.00 -5.52 5.82
C ALA A 47 7.57 -5.61 4.34
N GLU A 48 8.39 -6.21 3.47
CA GLU A 48 8.12 -6.31 2.02
C GLU A 48 6.69 -6.77 1.69
N LYS A 49 6.22 -7.86 2.32
CA LYS A 49 4.86 -8.37 2.11
C LYS A 49 3.78 -7.35 2.45
N GLN A 50 3.93 -6.65 3.58
CA GLN A 50 3.01 -5.61 4.01
C GLN A 50 3.05 -4.41 3.06
N ILE A 51 4.25 -4.02 2.60
CA ILE A 51 4.44 -2.92 1.65
C ILE A 51 3.78 -3.23 0.31
N VAL A 52 3.93 -4.46 -0.20
CA VAL A 52 3.22 -4.90 -1.41
C VAL A 52 1.70 -4.89 -1.20
N GLY A 53 1.23 -5.26 -0.01
CA GLY A 53 -0.19 -5.13 0.36
C GLY A 53 -0.66 -3.68 0.30
N ILE A 54 0.08 -2.75 0.91
CA ILE A 54 -0.19 -1.31 0.86
C ILE A 54 -0.21 -0.83 -0.58
N ALA A 55 0.78 -1.21 -1.40
CA ALA A 55 0.83 -0.83 -2.81
C ALA A 55 -0.45 -1.24 -3.56
N LYS A 56 -0.90 -2.48 -3.39
CA LYS A 56 -2.14 -2.97 -4.02
C LYS A 56 -3.36 -2.15 -3.59
N VAL A 57 -3.44 -1.73 -2.32
CA VAL A 57 -4.50 -0.84 -1.83
C VAL A 57 -4.39 0.53 -2.47
N LEU A 58 -3.21 1.15 -2.48
CA LEU A 58 -3.00 2.48 -3.05
C LEU A 58 -3.29 2.50 -4.55
N ARG A 59 -2.94 1.44 -5.28
CA ARG A 59 -3.31 1.27 -6.70
C ARG A 59 -4.81 1.20 -6.91
N ARG A 60 -5.53 0.51 -6.02
CA ARG A 60 -7.00 0.41 -6.07
C ARG A 60 -7.68 1.72 -5.65
N PHE A 61 -7.08 2.47 -4.74
CA PHE A 61 -7.60 3.71 -4.18
C PHE A 61 -6.52 4.81 -4.20
N PRO A 62 -6.24 5.42 -5.36
CA PRO A 62 -5.11 6.35 -5.53
C PRO A 62 -5.10 7.54 -4.56
N TRP A 63 -6.29 8.03 -4.18
CA TRP A 63 -6.45 9.12 -3.22
C TRP A 63 -5.83 8.84 -1.84
N MET A 64 -5.68 7.57 -1.46
CA MET A 64 -5.03 7.21 -0.21
C MET A 64 -3.52 7.50 -0.25
N ALA A 65 -2.90 7.45 -1.43
CA ALA A 65 -1.48 7.79 -1.59
C ALA A 65 -1.27 9.29 -1.37
N GLU A 66 -2.18 10.13 -1.88
CA GLU A 66 -2.17 11.57 -1.65
C GLU A 66 -2.35 11.90 -0.16
N LEU A 67 -3.27 11.22 0.52
CA LEU A 67 -3.48 11.39 1.96
C LEU A 67 -2.21 11.04 2.78
N ILE A 68 -1.52 9.95 2.42
CA ILE A 68 -0.26 9.56 3.07
C ILE A 68 0.82 10.62 2.83
N GLY A 69 0.93 11.11 1.59
CA GLY A 69 1.93 12.12 1.21
C GLY A 69 1.74 13.48 1.89
N GLN A 70 0.54 13.79 2.38
CA GLN A 70 0.27 15.00 3.18
C GLN A 70 0.81 14.91 4.62
N GLY A 71 1.02 13.70 5.14
CA GLY A 71 1.49 13.45 6.51
C GLY A 71 3.01 13.31 6.62
N PRO A 72 3.56 13.30 7.84
CA PRO A 72 4.96 12.95 8.08
C PRO A 72 5.20 11.47 7.81
N VAL A 73 5.49 11.14 6.56
CA VAL A 73 5.63 9.78 6.04
C VAL A 73 6.64 8.92 6.82
N GLY A 74 7.73 9.52 7.29
CA GLY A 74 8.76 8.85 8.11
C GLY A 74 8.23 8.25 9.42
N LEU A 75 7.08 8.68 9.91
CA LEU A 75 6.45 8.14 11.11
C LEU A 75 5.56 6.92 10.83
N VAL A 76 5.19 6.67 9.57
CA VAL A 76 4.26 5.58 9.23
C VAL A 76 4.93 4.25 9.50
N ASN A 77 4.41 3.47 10.44
CA ASN A 77 4.81 2.07 10.57
C ASN A 77 3.99 1.25 9.56
N PRO A 78 4.61 0.45 8.65
CA PRO A 78 3.87 -0.34 7.67
C PRO A 78 2.76 -1.22 8.29
N TYR A 79 3.00 -1.73 9.49
CA TYR A 79 2.05 -2.60 10.22
C TYR A 79 0.93 -1.84 10.93
N SER A 80 1.01 -0.51 10.96
CA SER A 80 -0.07 0.35 11.45
C SER A 80 -1.01 0.80 10.33
N VAL A 81 -0.65 0.51 9.07
CA VAL A 81 -1.49 0.78 7.92
C VAL A 81 -2.47 -0.37 7.76
N GLU A 82 -3.76 -0.05 7.86
CA GLU A 82 -4.85 -0.98 7.60
C GLU A 82 -5.75 -0.36 6.54
N ALA A 83 -6.46 -1.17 5.77
CA ALA A 83 -7.37 -0.69 4.76
C ALA A 83 -8.69 -1.45 4.84
N TYR A 84 -9.76 -0.73 4.56
CA TYR A 84 -11.11 -1.25 4.69
C TYR A 84 -11.99 -0.87 3.51
N VAL A 85 -12.97 -1.70 3.23
CA VAL A 85 -14.07 -1.38 2.33
C VAL A 85 -15.39 -1.57 3.07
N ALA A 86 -16.31 -0.63 2.89
CA ALA A 86 -17.66 -0.80 3.37
C ALA A 86 -18.28 -2.05 2.74
N ARG A 87 -18.98 -2.85 3.54
CA ARG A 87 -19.59 -4.12 3.07
C ARG A 87 -20.60 -3.91 1.95
N ASP A 88 -21.28 -2.77 1.96
CA ASP A 88 -22.22 -2.34 0.92
C ASP A 88 -21.54 -1.65 -0.28
N GLY A 89 -20.21 -1.53 -0.26
CA GLY A 89 -19.42 -0.87 -1.30
C GLY A 89 -19.51 0.67 -1.30
N SER A 90 -20.14 1.27 -0.29
CA SER A 90 -20.43 2.72 -0.27
C SER A 90 -19.20 3.61 -0.07
N GLU A 91 -18.14 3.12 0.56
CA GLU A 91 -16.88 3.85 0.75
C GLU A 91 -15.69 2.93 1.01
N ALA A 92 -14.49 3.45 0.82
CA ALA A 92 -13.24 2.82 1.21
C ALA A 92 -12.53 3.66 2.26
N CYS A 93 -11.77 3.01 3.14
CA CYS A 93 -11.05 3.66 4.21
C CYS A 93 -9.60 3.18 4.30
N ILE A 94 -8.71 4.08 4.73
CA ILE A 94 -7.36 3.75 5.18
C ILE A 94 -7.19 4.16 6.63
N SER A 95 -6.69 3.25 7.47
CA SER A 95 -6.30 3.55 8.84
C SER A 95 -4.83 3.90 8.87
N LEU A 96 -4.54 5.07 9.44
CA LEU A 96 -3.20 5.53 9.75
C LEU A 96 -3.19 5.90 11.23
N PHE A 97 -2.30 5.28 12.01
CA PHE A 97 -2.15 5.57 13.44
C PHE A 97 -3.45 5.45 14.26
N GLY A 98 -4.30 4.48 13.93
CA GLY A 98 -5.54 4.19 14.66
C GLY A 98 -6.76 5.02 14.26
N TRP A 99 -6.62 5.95 13.30
CA TRP A 99 -7.75 6.67 12.71
C TRP A 99 -8.03 6.19 11.29
N ALA A 100 -9.29 5.81 11.03
CA ALA A 100 -9.73 5.44 9.69
C ALA A 100 -10.21 6.68 8.93
N TYR A 101 -9.57 6.97 7.81
CA TYR A 101 -9.93 8.03 6.87
C TYR A 101 -10.72 7.40 5.74
N CYS A 102 -11.97 7.80 5.57
CA CYS A 102 -12.93 7.18 4.65
C CYS A 102 -13.40 8.17 3.58
N SER A 103 -13.52 7.69 2.35
CA SER A 103 -14.10 8.44 1.24
C SER A 103 -14.91 7.53 0.32
N ALA A 104 -16.05 8.05 -0.14
CA ALA A 104 -16.93 7.45 -1.14
C ALA A 104 -16.68 8.00 -2.55
N ASP A 105 -15.95 9.11 -2.65
CA ASP A 105 -15.81 9.94 -3.83
C ASP A 105 -14.34 10.14 -4.23
N GLY A 106 -13.51 9.13 -3.97
CA GLY A 106 -12.11 9.12 -4.41
C GLY A 106 -11.26 10.22 -3.78
N GLY A 107 -11.51 10.55 -2.51
CA GLY A 107 -10.73 11.51 -1.73
C GLY A 107 -11.24 12.94 -1.75
N VAL A 108 -12.29 13.27 -2.52
CA VAL A 108 -12.86 14.63 -2.54
C VAL A 108 -13.40 15.03 -1.17
N ASN A 109 -14.12 14.13 -0.49
CA ASN A 109 -14.55 14.31 0.88
C ASN A 109 -14.01 13.18 1.77
N VAL A 110 -12.98 13.49 2.55
CA VAL A 110 -12.39 12.55 3.52
C VAL A 110 -12.99 12.79 4.90
N ARG A 111 -13.52 11.73 5.52
CA ARG A 111 -14.05 11.76 6.89
C ARG A 111 -13.25 10.83 7.78
N ARG A 112 -13.16 11.19 9.06
CA ARG A 112 -12.45 10.40 10.06
C ARG A 112 -13.42 9.57 10.90
N LEU A 113 -13.15 8.28 11.03
CA LEU A 113 -13.91 7.31 11.81
C LEU A 113 -12.99 6.55 12.77
N GLU A 114 -13.55 6.10 13.88
CA GLU A 114 -12.97 5.03 14.69
C GLU A 114 -13.68 3.72 14.34
N LEU A 115 -12.92 2.76 13.84
CA LEU A 115 -13.40 1.40 13.61
C LEU A 115 -12.95 0.51 14.75
N GLU A 116 -13.80 -0.42 15.16
CA GLU A 116 -13.45 -1.51 16.06
C GLU A 116 -13.75 -2.85 15.41
N PHE A 117 -12.90 -3.83 15.73
CA PHE A 117 -13.13 -5.21 15.36
C PHE A 117 -14.50 -5.67 15.87
N SER A 118 -15.25 -6.34 14.99
CA SER A 118 -16.54 -6.93 15.32
C SER A 118 -16.47 -8.44 15.36
N ARG A 119 -15.96 -9.09 14.31
CA ARG A 119 -15.95 -10.56 14.17
C ARG A 119 -15.06 -11.03 13.02
N LEU A 120 -14.76 -12.32 13.01
CA LEU A 120 -14.23 -13.03 11.85
C LEU A 120 -15.38 -13.67 11.07
N GLU A 121 -15.32 -13.63 9.75
CA GLU A 121 -16.25 -14.34 8.85
C GLU A 121 -15.49 -15.26 7.91
N PRO A 122 -16.00 -16.47 7.62
CA PRO A 122 -15.45 -17.30 6.54
C PRO A 122 -15.50 -16.56 5.20
N HIS A 123 -14.40 -16.57 4.46
CA HIS A 123 -14.31 -15.96 3.14
C HIS A 123 -13.23 -16.64 2.30
N GLU A 124 -13.59 -17.09 1.10
CA GLU A 124 -12.71 -17.67 0.07
C GLU A 124 -11.52 -18.47 0.61
N GLY A 125 -11.80 -19.66 1.18
CA GLY A 125 -10.74 -20.56 1.66
C GLY A 125 -10.02 -20.11 2.94
N GLY A 126 -10.45 -18.99 3.55
CA GLY A 126 -9.92 -18.48 4.81
C GLY A 126 -10.96 -17.71 5.62
N VAL A 127 -10.49 -16.67 6.32
CA VAL A 127 -11.32 -15.78 7.11
C VAL A 127 -11.05 -14.32 6.75
N ARG A 128 -12.05 -13.47 6.92
CA ARG A 128 -11.90 -12.01 6.83
C ARG A 128 -12.34 -11.35 8.13
N GLU A 129 -11.69 -10.26 8.47
CA GLU A 129 -12.06 -9.45 9.63
C GLU A 129 -13.13 -8.44 9.25
N VAL A 130 -14.19 -8.39 10.07
CA VAL A 130 -15.27 -7.42 9.96
C VAL A 130 -15.16 -6.43 11.10
N TYR A 131 -15.24 -5.15 10.76
CA TYR A 131 -15.16 -4.01 11.63
C TYR A 131 -16.48 -3.22 11.61
N ARG A 132 -16.73 -2.48 12.68
CA ARG A 132 -17.88 -1.57 12.79
C ARG A 132 -17.44 -0.23 13.40
N PRO A 133 -18.15 0.87 13.16
CA PRO A 133 -17.89 2.12 13.85
C PRO A 133 -18.04 1.95 15.37
N LYS A 134 -17.08 2.48 16.16
CA LYS A 134 -17.06 2.36 17.64
C LYS A 134 -18.28 2.94 18.36
N ARG A 135 -18.98 3.88 17.71
CA ARG A 135 -20.17 4.57 18.25
C ARG A 135 -21.17 4.83 17.12
N ARG A 136 -22.38 5.33 17.44
CA ARG A 136 -23.26 5.97 16.45
C ARG A 136 -22.56 7.22 15.89
N SER A 137 -21.61 7.00 14.99
CA SER A 137 -20.95 8.06 14.25
C SER A 137 -21.93 8.54 13.18
N ILE A 138 -22.37 9.79 13.27
CA ILE A 138 -23.15 10.44 12.20
C ILE A 138 -22.37 10.53 10.88
N PHE A 139 -21.05 10.29 10.92
CA PHE A 139 -20.17 10.36 9.77
C PHE A 139 -20.04 9.03 9.02
N ALA A 140 -20.37 7.90 9.65
CA ALA A 140 -20.26 6.58 9.02
C ALA A 140 -21.35 6.39 7.97
N ARG A 141 -21.01 5.96 6.74
CA ARG A 141 -22.02 5.62 5.72
C ARG A 141 -22.45 4.17 5.78
N ALA A 142 -21.56 3.27 6.22
CA ALA A 142 -21.85 1.86 6.38
C ALA A 142 -21.82 1.41 7.85
N LYS A 143 -22.53 0.32 8.13
CA LYS A 143 -22.56 -0.35 9.43
C LYS A 143 -21.38 -1.30 9.63
N GLU A 144 -20.89 -1.88 8.54
CA GLU A 144 -19.83 -2.89 8.55
C GLU A 144 -18.79 -2.59 7.48
N TYR A 145 -17.54 -2.85 7.84
CA TYR A 145 -16.37 -2.68 6.98
C TYR A 145 -15.56 -3.97 7.00
N ILE A 146 -15.04 -4.36 5.85
CA ILE A 146 -14.19 -5.54 5.69
C ILE A 146 -12.75 -5.06 5.60
N ARG A 147 -11.86 -5.65 6.41
CA ARG A 147 -10.42 -5.41 6.30
C ARG A 147 -9.87 -6.08 5.05
N ILE A 148 -9.09 -5.33 4.26
CA ILE A 148 -8.52 -5.77 2.98
C ILE A 148 -6.99 -5.69 2.92
N LEU A 149 -6.36 -5.23 4.02
CA LEU A 149 -4.91 -5.15 4.21
C LEU A 149 -4.53 -5.67 5.59
#